data_AF-C5P7Q3-F1
#
_entry.id   AF-C5P7Q3-F1
#
_cell.length_a   1.000
_cell.length_b   1.000
_cell.length_c   1.000
_cell.angle_alpha   90.00
_cell.angle_beta   90.00
_cell.angle_gamma   90.00
#
_symmetry.space_group_name_H-M   'P 1'
#
loop_
_entity.id
_entity.type
_entity.pdbx_description
1 polymer ?
#
loop_
_entity_poly.entity_id
_entity_poly.type
_entity_poly.pdbx_seq_one_letter_code
_entity_poly.pdbx_strand_id
1 'polypeptide(L)'
;MADPTLHLPRILCFHGAGSNAAVFQSQCRALIPQLQPHFRPCFVDGPFICEAGPGILLVYEQSAPFRRWLRWRLGLPPLAKMDDSSQIPDEEAYEYIEKNIQDAMRRDDNKGATGEWVGLLGFSQGAKLCASLLFRQQVRTEKFGAENAGSNFRFAVLMNGPGPLVAFEKPENSNHDNVDDLQQEKQPQQQPILRIPTLHVHALEDSDLPYHRMLRNQFCDEQTARLIEWNGDHRIPLALKDVSLVANRIVELARQTGVI
;
A
#
# COMPACT_ATOMS: atom_id res chain seq x y z
N MET A 1 -18.01 -3.17 26.15
CA MET A 1 -16.78 -2.47 26.59
C MET A 1 -16.32 -1.58 25.44
N ALA A 2 -15.84 -0.36 25.73
CA ALA A 2 -15.26 0.50 24.70
C ALA A 2 -13.98 -0.16 24.15
N ASP A 3 -13.70 0.01 22.85
CA ASP A 3 -12.50 -0.52 22.20
C ASP A 3 -11.26 0.18 22.80
N PRO A 4 -10.32 -0.56 23.44
CA PRO A 4 -9.19 0.05 24.14
C PRO A 4 -8.15 0.66 23.18
N THR A 5 -8.24 0.40 21.89
CA THR A 5 -7.25 0.82 20.89
C THR A 5 -7.55 2.17 20.24
N LEU A 6 -8.68 2.83 20.58
CA LEU A 6 -9.14 4.05 19.92
C LEU A 6 -8.14 5.21 19.98
N HIS A 7 -7.31 5.26 21.02
CA HIS A 7 -6.30 6.31 21.23
C HIS A 7 -4.94 5.98 20.58
N LEU A 8 -4.75 4.75 20.10
CA LEU A 8 -3.45 4.30 19.57
C LEU A 8 -3.22 4.84 18.16
N PRO A 9 -1.95 5.09 17.78
CA PRO A 9 -1.58 5.41 16.40
C PRO A 9 -2.14 4.39 15.40
N ARG A 10 -2.68 4.88 14.29
CA ARG A 10 -3.44 4.09 13.33
C ARG A 10 -2.61 3.75 12.09
N ILE A 11 -2.71 2.50 11.66
CA ILE A 11 -2.08 2.00 10.43
C ILE A 11 -3.17 1.58 9.45
N LEU A 12 -3.21 2.17 8.26
CA LEU A 12 -4.12 1.72 7.20
C LEU A 12 -3.59 0.45 6.53
N CYS A 13 -4.42 -0.57 6.42
CA CYS A 13 -4.05 -1.90 5.93
C CYS A 13 -4.71 -2.20 4.57
N PHE A 14 -3.90 -2.49 3.55
CA PHE A 14 -4.28 -2.68 2.15
C PHE A 14 -4.06 -4.12 1.68
N HIS A 15 -5.15 -4.80 1.32
CA HIS A 15 -5.12 -6.18 0.85
C HIS A 15 -4.48 -6.34 -0.54
N GLY A 16 -4.10 -7.57 -0.90
CA GLY A 16 -3.67 -7.92 -2.25
C GLY A 16 -4.83 -8.02 -3.25
N ALA A 17 -4.56 -8.04 -4.56
CA ALA A 17 -5.60 -8.16 -5.58
C ALA A 17 -6.36 -9.51 -5.47
N GLY A 18 -7.68 -9.47 -5.63
CA GLY A 18 -8.54 -10.65 -5.49
C GLY A 18 -8.75 -11.08 -4.04
N SER A 19 -8.74 -10.11 -3.13
CA SER A 19 -9.02 -10.28 -1.69
C SER A 19 -9.89 -9.12 -1.22
N ASN A 20 -10.10 -8.96 0.08
CA ASN A 20 -10.80 -7.80 0.65
C ASN A 20 -10.30 -7.53 2.08
N ALA A 21 -10.83 -6.48 2.71
CA ALA A 21 -10.44 -6.06 4.06
C ALA A 21 -10.58 -7.19 5.10
N ALA A 22 -11.70 -7.93 5.08
CA ALA A 22 -11.98 -8.99 6.04
C ALA A 22 -11.02 -10.18 5.88
N VAL A 23 -10.77 -10.61 4.63
CA VAL A 23 -9.80 -11.66 4.32
C VAL A 23 -8.40 -11.24 4.75
N PHE A 24 -7.99 -10.01 4.46
CA PHE A 24 -6.66 -9.54 4.84
C PHE A 24 -6.49 -9.42 6.36
N GLN A 25 -7.53 -8.99 7.08
CA GLN A 25 -7.56 -9.01 8.53
C GLN A 25 -7.37 -10.43 9.09
N SER A 26 -8.05 -11.43 8.50
CA SER A 26 -7.87 -12.84 8.87
C SER A 26 -6.46 -13.36 8.54
N GLN A 27 -5.88 -12.96 7.41
CA GLN A 27 -4.50 -13.28 7.05
C GLN A 27 -3.50 -12.68 8.04
N CYS A 28 -3.78 -11.49 8.59
CA CYS A 28 -2.97 -10.82 9.61
C CYS A 28 -3.27 -11.26 11.06
N ARG A 29 -4.11 -12.29 11.30
CA ARG A 29 -4.55 -12.70 12.65
C ARG A 29 -3.43 -12.97 13.66
N ALA A 30 -2.26 -13.40 13.21
CA ALA A 30 -1.11 -13.64 14.09
C ALA A 30 -0.33 -12.35 14.37
N LEU A 31 -0.34 -11.39 13.44
CA LEU A 31 0.37 -10.11 13.55
C LEU A 31 -0.41 -9.09 14.39
N ILE A 32 -1.74 -9.04 14.23
CA ILE A 32 -2.61 -8.06 14.90
C ILE A 32 -2.36 -8.01 16.43
N PRO A 33 -2.36 -9.14 17.18
CA PRO A 33 -2.15 -9.11 18.62
C PRO A 33 -0.77 -8.57 19.03
N GLN A 34 0.25 -8.70 18.17
CA GLN A 34 1.59 -8.18 18.45
C GLN A 34 1.71 -6.68 18.14
N LEU A 35 0.83 -6.14 17.30
CA LEU A 35 0.78 -4.70 17.00
C LEU A 35 -0.16 -3.94 17.94
N GLN A 36 -1.22 -4.57 18.45
CA GLN A 36 -2.24 -3.94 19.31
C GLN A 36 -1.72 -3.22 20.57
N PRO A 37 -0.57 -3.57 21.18
CA PRO A 37 0.00 -2.75 22.25
C PRO A 37 0.48 -1.36 21.81
N HIS A 38 0.70 -1.15 20.51
CA HIS A 38 1.33 0.05 19.95
C HIS A 38 0.47 0.73 18.87
N PHE A 39 -0.37 -0.01 18.17
CA PHE A 39 -1.08 0.45 16.99
C PHE A 39 -2.52 -0.05 16.93
N ARG A 40 -3.34 0.68 16.19
CA ARG A 40 -4.66 0.28 15.73
C ARG A 40 -4.61 0.01 14.21
N PRO A 41 -4.61 -1.26 13.76
CA PRO A 41 -4.69 -1.59 12.34
C PRO A 41 -6.12 -1.38 11.80
N CYS A 42 -6.25 -0.69 10.67
CA CYS A 42 -7.53 -0.36 10.03
C CYS A 42 -7.54 -0.88 8.59
N PHE A 43 -8.30 -1.95 8.33
CA PHE A 43 -8.34 -2.63 7.03
C PHE A 43 -9.32 -1.94 6.07
N VAL A 44 -8.87 -1.71 4.84
CA VAL A 44 -9.60 -0.97 3.81
C VAL A 44 -9.91 -1.86 2.61
N ASP A 45 -11.11 -1.72 2.05
CA ASP A 45 -11.54 -2.39 0.84
C ASP A 45 -11.14 -1.62 -0.43
N GLY A 46 -10.60 -2.36 -1.40
CA GLY A 46 -10.35 -1.87 -2.74
C GLY A 46 -11.65 -1.51 -3.50
N PRO A 47 -11.62 -0.50 -4.38
CA PRO A 47 -12.84 -0.03 -5.04
C PRO A 47 -13.39 -1.00 -6.08
N PHE A 48 -12.54 -1.76 -6.76
CA PHE A 48 -12.95 -2.56 -7.91
C PHE A 48 -13.21 -4.00 -7.51
N ILE A 49 -14.41 -4.51 -7.80
CA ILE A 49 -14.71 -5.93 -7.68
C ILE A 49 -13.88 -6.71 -8.71
N CYS A 50 -13.41 -7.89 -8.33
CA CYS A 50 -12.70 -8.80 -9.22
C CYS A 50 -12.84 -10.25 -8.77
N GLU A 51 -12.33 -11.16 -9.59
CA GLU A 51 -12.13 -12.56 -9.22
C GLU A 51 -11.19 -12.71 -8.02
N ALA A 52 -11.31 -13.83 -7.32
CA ALA A 52 -10.42 -14.13 -6.20
C ALA A 52 -8.98 -14.36 -6.67
N GLY A 53 -8.02 -13.98 -5.83
CA GLY A 53 -6.61 -14.27 -6.06
C GLY A 53 -6.30 -15.76 -5.94
N PRO A 54 -5.13 -16.21 -6.42
CA PRO A 54 -4.69 -17.60 -6.27
C PRO A 54 -4.80 -18.07 -4.81
N GLY A 55 -5.45 -19.22 -4.60
CA GLY A 55 -5.63 -19.82 -3.29
C GLY A 55 -6.68 -19.16 -2.36
N ILE A 56 -7.25 -18.01 -2.72
CA ILE A 56 -8.23 -17.30 -1.87
C ILE A 56 -9.53 -18.09 -1.74
N LEU A 57 -10.09 -18.61 -2.84
CA LEU A 57 -11.37 -19.36 -2.81
C LEU A 57 -11.31 -20.60 -1.92
N LEU A 58 -10.16 -21.26 -1.80
CA LEU A 58 -10.02 -22.49 -1.02
C LEU A 58 -10.36 -22.31 0.46
N VAL A 59 -10.24 -21.09 0.98
CA VAL A 59 -10.45 -20.77 2.40
C VAL A 59 -11.52 -19.70 2.60
N TYR A 60 -11.69 -18.79 1.64
CA TYR A 60 -12.45 -17.55 1.80
C TYR A 60 -13.58 -17.38 0.79
N GLU A 61 -14.06 -18.44 0.15
CA GLU A 61 -15.18 -18.38 -0.80
C GLU A 61 -16.38 -17.57 -0.27
N GLN A 62 -16.76 -17.80 0.99
CA GLN A 62 -17.88 -17.11 1.64
C GLN A 62 -17.60 -15.63 1.96
N SER A 63 -16.38 -15.17 1.78
CA SER A 63 -15.98 -13.77 2.01
C SER A 63 -16.12 -12.90 0.76
N ALA A 64 -16.64 -13.43 -0.35
CA ALA A 64 -16.96 -12.62 -1.53
C ALA A 64 -17.92 -11.45 -1.19
N PRO A 65 -17.89 -10.32 -1.92
CA PRO A 65 -17.08 -10.08 -3.13
C PRO A 65 -15.60 -9.80 -2.84
N PHE A 66 -14.74 -10.21 -3.78
CA PHE A 66 -13.32 -9.86 -3.76
C PHE A 66 -13.05 -8.60 -4.58
N ARG A 67 -11.93 -7.97 -4.26
CA ARG A 67 -11.60 -6.62 -4.65
C ARG A 67 -10.14 -6.49 -5.06
N ARG A 68 -9.84 -5.41 -5.77
CA ARG A 68 -8.50 -4.97 -6.16
C ARG A 68 -8.41 -3.44 -6.15
N TRP A 69 -7.18 -2.96 -6.18
CA TRP A 69 -6.85 -1.53 -6.18
C TRP A 69 -6.53 -1.02 -7.58
N LEU A 70 -5.67 -1.73 -8.31
CA LEU A 70 -5.19 -1.35 -9.63
C LEU A 70 -5.73 -2.30 -10.69
N ARG A 71 -6.02 -1.79 -11.88
CA ARG A 71 -6.62 -2.56 -12.97
C ARG A 71 -5.66 -3.53 -13.67
N TRP A 72 -4.35 -3.32 -13.53
CA TRP A 72 -3.32 -4.05 -14.26
C TRP A 72 -2.28 -4.71 -13.34
N ARG A 73 -1.76 -5.87 -13.77
CA ARG A 73 -0.60 -6.55 -13.18
C ARG A 73 0.57 -6.48 -14.15
N LEU A 74 1.69 -5.86 -13.75
CA LEU A 74 2.84 -5.68 -14.63
C LEU A 74 3.37 -7.02 -15.16
N GLY A 75 3.21 -7.28 -16.47
CA GLY A 75 3.65 -8.52 -17.15
C GLY A 75 2.54 -9.47 -17.60
N LEU A 76 1.26 -9.17 -17.32
CA LEU A 76 0.12 -9.87 -17.89
C LEU A 76 -0.64 -8.93 -18.84
N PRO A 77 -1.14 -9.41 -20.01
CA PRO A 77 -2.02 -8.59 -20.84
C PRO A 77 -3.16 -8.02 -19.98
N PRO A 78 -3.68 -6.82 -20.30
CA PRO A 78 -4.86 -6.26 -19.62
C PRO A 78 -5.88 -7.37 -19.48
N LEU A 79 -6.34 -7.65 -18.24
CA LEU A 79 -7.25 -8.75 -17.95
C LEU A 79 -8.38 -8.70 -18.98
N ALA A 80 -8.33 -9.63 -19.92
CA ALA A 80 -9.20 -9.58 -21.07
C ALA A 80 -10.62 -9.84 -20.57
N LYS A 81 -11.47 -8.82 -20.70
CA LYS A 81 -12.93 -8.95 -20.85
C LYS A 81 -13.64 -9.74 -19.75
N MET A 82 -13.62 -9.30 -18.49
CA MET A 82 -14.63 -9.79 -17.53
C MET A 82 -14.87 -8.92 -16.30
N ASP A 83 -14.37 -7.69 -16.23
CA ASP A 83 -14.71 -6.79 -15.14
C ASP A 83 -15.36 -5.49 -15.63
N ASP A 84 -16.39 -5.07 -14.91
CA ASP A 84 -17.16 -3.83 -15.08
C ASP A 84 -16.29 -2.55 -15.01
N SER A 85 -15.08 -2.66 -14.43
CA SER A 85 -14.13 -1.55 -14.34
C SER A 85 -13.23 -1.39 -15.57
N SER A 86 -13.34 -2.25 -16.59
CA SER A 86 -12.56 -2.17 -17.84
C SER A 86 -12.92 -0.97 -18.73
N GLN A 87 -13.96 -0.20 -18.36
CA GLN A 87 -14.39 1.00 -19.09
C GLN A 87 -14.03 2.32 -18.39
N ILE A 88 -13.57 2.27 -17.14
CA ILE A 88 -13.28 3.49 -16.39
C ILE A 88 -11.86 3.97 -16.81
N PRO A 89 -11.62 5.27 -17.02
CA PRO A 89 -10.27 5.84 -17.19
C PRO A 89 -9.40 5.66 -15.93
N ASP A 90 -8.07 5.71 -16.07
CA ASP A 90 -7.15 5.59 -14.92
C ASP A 90 -7.34 6.72 -13.90
N GLU A 91 -7.68 7.92 -14.37
CA GLU A 91 -7.94 9.10 -13.54
C GLU A 91 -9.11 8.88 -12.58
N GLU A 92 -10.25 8.44 -13.12
CA GLU A 92 -11.42 8.06 -12.33
C GLU A 92 -11.10 6.90 -11.39
N ALA A 93 -10.18 6.00 -11.78
CA ALA A 93 -9.77 4.90 -10.91
C ALA A 93 -9.18 5.38 -9.60
N TYR A 94 -8.34 6.41 -9.67
CA TYR A 94 -7.66 6.98 -8.51
C TYR A 94 -8.62 7.72 -7.59
N GLU A 95 -9.61 8.42 -8.15
CA GLU A 95 -10.66 9.05 -7.36
C GLU A 95 -11.44 8.02 -6.52
N TYR A 96 -11.74 6.84 -7.09
CA TYR A 96 -12.36 5.76 -6.33
C TYR A 96 -11.46 5.20 -5.22
N ILE A 97 -10.15 5.06 -5.47
CA ILE A 97 -9.19 4.61 -4.44
C ILE A 97 -9.12 5.63 -3.30
N GLU A 98 -8.94 6.92 -3.62
CA GLU A 98 -8.84 7.99 -2.63
C GLU A 98 -10.14 8.08 -1.82
N LYS A 99 -11.31 8.05 -2.49
CA LYS A 99 -12.61 8.04 -1.82
C LYS A 99 -12.73 6.87 -0.84
N ASN A 100 -12.36 5.65 -1.23
CA ASN A 100 -12.43 4.49 -0.35
C ASN A 100 -11.50 4.62 0.87
N ILE A 101 -10.30 5.16 0.69
CA ILE A 101 -9.36 5.43 1.78
C ILE A 101 -9.96 6.45 2.75
N GLN A 102 -10.42 7.59 2.24
CA GLN A 102 -11.01 8.66 3.05
C GLN A 102 -12.28 8.19 3.78
N ASP A 103 -13.13 7.40 3.13
CA ASP A 103 -14.32 6.82 3.74
C ASP A 103 -13.95 5.82 4.85
N ALA A 104 -12.90 5.02 4.68
CA ALA A 104 -12.43 4.12 5.73
C ALA A 104 -11.84 4.89 6.92
N MET A 105 -11.08 5.96 6.68
CA MET A 105 -10.55 6.83 7.73
C MET A 105 -11.70 7.47 8.52
N ARG A 106 -12.67 8.07 7.82
CA ARG A 106 -13.85 8.70 8.43
C ARG A 106 -14.70 7.71 9.22
N ARG A 107 -14.87 6.48 8.73
CA ARG A 107 -15.59 5.42 9.46
C ARG A 107 -14.90 5.08 10.78
N ASP A 108 -13.57 5.11 10.82
CA ASP A 108 -12.83 4.83 12.05
C ASP A 108 -12.88 6.02 13.02
N ASP A 109 -12.79 7.26 12.52
CA ASP A 109 -13.04 8.47 13.32
C ASP A 109 -14.45 8.46 13.93
N ASN A 110 -15.47 8.06 13.15
CA ASN A 110 -16.85 7.93 13.62
C ASN A 110 -17.06 6.85 14.69
N LYS A 111 -16.11 5.92 14.86
CA LYS A 111 -16.09 4.97 15.99
C LYS A 111 -15.51 5.58 17.27
N GLY A 112 -15.08 6.84 17.22
CA GLY A 112 -14.43 7.56 18.32
C GLY A 112 -12.91 7.38 18.38
N ALA A 113 -12.28 6.96 17.28
CA ALA A 113 -10.82 6.85 17.23
C ALA A 113 -10.17 8.23 17.19
N THR A 114 -9.15 8.44 18.03
CA THR A 114 -8.45 9.73 18.18
C THR A 114 -6.96 9.66 17.85
N GLY A 115 -6.39 8.46 17.71
CA GLY A 115 -4.97 8.32 17.36
C GLY A 115 -4.66 8.87 15.97
N GLU A 116 -3.43 9.31 15.73
CA GLU A 116 -3.06 9.83 14.41
C GLU A 116 -2.93 8.71 13.35
N TRP A 117 -3.15 9.03 12.09
CA TRP A 117 -2.85 8.12 10.97
C TRP A 117 -1.36 8.17 10.64
N VAL A 118 -0.61 7.18 11.12
CA VAL A 118 0.86 7.24 11.17
C VAL A 118 1.57 6.38 10.14
N GLY A 119 0.91 5.35 9.61
CA GLY A 119 1.56 4.44 8.69
C GLY A 119 0.63 3.66 7.79
N LEU A 120 1.23 3.01 6.81
CA LEU A 120 0.56 2.12 5.87
C LEU A 120 1.09 0.69 6.04
N LEU A 121 0.25 -0.30 5.80
CA LEU A 121 0.65 -1.70 5.71
C LEU A 121 -0.04 -2.31 4.50
N GLY A 122 0.73 -2.77 3.52
CA GLY A 122 0.18 -3.36 2.31
C GLY A 122 0.72 -4.76 2.05
N PHE A 123 -0.10 -5.57 1.37
CA PHE A 123 0.31 -6.86 0.83
C PHE A 123 0.15 -6.90 -0.69
N SER A 124 1.15 -7.43 -1.42
CA SER A 124 1.08 -7.61 -2.87
C SER A 124 0.69 -6.32 -3.58
N GLN A 125 -0.42 -6.28 -4.33
CA GLN A 125 -0.91 -5.05 -4.95
C GLN A 125 -1.16 -3.91 -3.93
N GLY A 126 -1.60 -4.22 -2.71
CA GLY A 126 -1.77 -3.24 -1.64
C GLY A 126 -0.44 -2.63 -1.17
N ALA A 127 0.66 -3.40 -1.18
CA ALA A 127 2.00 -2.87 -0.88
C ALA A 127 2.48 -1.92 -1.97
N LYS A 128 2.27 -2.26 -3.24
CA LYS A 128 2.53 -1.35 -4.37
C LYS A 128 1.77 -0.03 -4.22
N LEU A 129 0.49 -0.11 -3.83
CA LEU A 129 -0.33 1.06 -3.55
C LEU A 129 0.25 1.89 -2.40
N CYS A 130 0.61 1.27 -1.27
CA CYS A 130 1.20 1.96 -0.11
C CYS A 130 2.47 2.74 -0.47
N ALA A 131 3.40 2.09 -1.19
CA ALA A 131 4.64 2.74 -1.61
C ALA A 131 4.37 3.93 -2.55
N SER A 132 3.40 3.76 -3.46
CA SER A 132 3.01 4.80 -4.42
C SER A 132 2.30 5.98 -3.74
N LEU A 133 1.48 5.73 -2.70
CA LEU A 133 0.84 6.77 -1.89
C LEU A 133 1.86 7.58 -1.08
N LEU A 134 2.84 6.91 -0.47
CA LEU A 134 3.94 7.61 0.21
C LEU A 134 4.77 8.45 -0.76
N PHE A 135 5.06 7.91 -1.95
CA PHE A 135 5.80 8.67 -2.95
C PHE A 135 5.03 9.92 -3.40
N ARG A 136 3.71 9.80 -3.61
CA ARG A 136 2.84 10.95 -3.86
C ARG A 136 2.89 11.96 -2.71
N GLN A 137 2.79 11.52 -1.46
CA GLN A 137 2.90 12.39 -0.28
C GLN A 137 4.23 13.15 -0.28
N GLN A 138 5.33 12.48 -0.57
CA GLN A 138 6.67 13.08 -0.64
C GLN A 138 6.74 14.16 -1.71
N VAL A 139 6.31 13.86 -2.95
CA VAL A 139 6.30 14.82 -4.06
C VAL A 139 5.43 16.03 -3.74
N ARG A 140 4.24 15.82 -3.18
CA ARG A 140 3.34 16.92 -2.79
C ARG A 140 3.92 17.75 -1.64
N THR A 141 4.59 17.11 -0.68
CA THR A 141 5.29 17.81 0.41
C THR A 141 6.37 18.73 -0.14
N GLU A 142 7.17 18.24 -1.09
CA GLU A 142 8.26 19.01 -1.72
C GLU A 142 7.74 20.17 -2.56
N LYS A 143 6.61 19.98 -3.25
CA LYS A 143 6.04 20.97 -4.15
C LYS A 143 5.13 21.98 -3.48
N PHE A 144 4.33 21.54 -2.50
CA PHE A 144 3.25 22.34 -1.92
C PHE A 144 3.36 22.52 -0.39
N GLY A 145 4.37 21.92 0.25
CA GLY A 145 4.54 21.91 1.70
C GLY A 145 3.75 20.79 2.40
N ALA A 146 4.17 20.45 3.62
CA ALA A 146 3.61 19.32 4.39
C ALA A 146 2.11 19.44 4.67
N GLU A 147 1.62 20.65 4.96
CA GLU A 147 0.20 20.95 5.20
C GLU A 147 -0.69 20.64 3.99
N ASN A 148 -0.13 20.70 2.77
CA ASN A 148 -0.85 20.49 1.51
C ASN A 148 -0.57 19.12 0.87
N ALA A 149 0.18 18.25 1.56
CA ALA A 149 0.51 16.91 1.07
C ALA A 149 -0.71 15.96 1.05
N GLY A 150 -1.80 16.32 1.74
CA GLY A 150 -3.04 15.54 1.85
C GLY A 150 -2.97 14.36 2.81
N SER A 151 -1.78 14.00 3.27
CA SER A 151 -1.54 12.95 4.26
C SER A 151 -0.18 13.17 4.93
N ASN A 152 0.05 12.53 6.08
CA ASN A 152 1.28 12.66 6.85
C ASN A 152 1.76 11.31 7.42
N PHE A 153 1.65 10.25 6.62
CA PHE A 153 2.16 8.93 7.00
C PHE A 153 3.67 8.98 7.17
N ARG A 154 4.16 8.38 8.24
CA ARG A 154 5.57 8.38 8.63
C ARG A 154 6.34 7.18 8.12
N PHE A 155 5.66 6.07 7.86
CA PHE A 155 6.27 4.88 7.29
C PHE A 155 5.26 3.99 6.55
N ALA A 156 5.78 3.03 5.78
CA ALA A 156 4.99 1.93 5.25
C ALA A 156 5.63 0.56 5.47
N VAL A 157 4.81 -0.46 5.69
CA VAL A 157 5.18 -1.87 5.74
C VAL A 157 4.71 -2.52 4.44
N LEU A 158 5.65 -3.03 3.65
CA LEU A 158 5.44 -3.50 2.29
C LEU A 158 5.70 -5.00 2.22
N MET A 159 4.63 -5.81 2.34
CA MET A 159 4.72 -7.27 2.32
C MET A 159 4.55 -7.78 0.90
N ASN A 160 5.59 -8.43 0.35
CA ASN A 160 5.62 -8.99 -1.01
C ASN A 160 5.10 -7.99 -2.06
N GLY A 161 5.52 -6.72 -1.99
CA GLY A 161 5.02 -5.65 -2.85
C GLY A 161 5.81 -5.52 -4.15
N PRO A 162 5.18 -5.66 -5.34
CA PRO A 162 5.90 -5.58 -6.61
C PRO A 162 6.11 -4.15 -7.08
N GLY A 163 7.27 -3.86 -7.66
CA GLY A 163 7.54 -2.62 -8.40
C GLY A 163 6.90 -2.63 -9.80
N PRO A 164 7.01 -1.55 -10.58
CA PRO A 164 7.46 -0.19 -10.22
C PRO A 164 6.41 0.57 -9.40
N LEU A 165 6.73 1.78 -8.94
CA LEU A 165 5.73 2.71 -8.40
C LEU A 165 4.69 3.10 -9.46
N VAL A 166 3.50 3.49 -9.02
CA VAL A 166 2.42 4.00 -9.87
C VAL A 166 2.23 5.49 -9.62
N ALA A 167 2.14 6.28 -10.69
CA ALA A 167 1.89 7.72 -10.59
C ALA A 167 0.38 8.00 -10.44
N PHE A 168 0.03 8.84 -9.45
CA PHE A 168 -1.36 9.18 -9.10
C PHE A 168 -1.77 10.60 -9.54
N GLU A 169 -0.91 11.33 -10.25
CA GLU A 169 -1.18 12.71 -10.69
C GLU A 169 -0.90 12.86 -12.19
N LYS A 170 -1.65 13.76 -12.84
CA LYS A 170 -1.43 14.13 -14.24
C LYS A 170 -0.03 14.76 -14.38
N PRO A 171 0.79 14.35 -15.37
CA PRO A 171 1.90 15.18 -15.78
C PRO A 171 1.34 16.54 -16.21
N GLU A 172 1.91 17.63 -15.72
CA GLU A 172 1.37 19.00 -15.89
C GLU A 172 1.35 19.50 -17.36
N ASN A 173 1.73 18.66 -18.33
CA ASN A 173 1.92 19.03 -19.73
C ASN A 173 0.80 18.56 -20.67
N SER A 174 -0.46 18.55 -20.25
CA SER A 174 -1.60 18.30 -21.17
C SER A 174 -2.37 19.55 -21.60
N ASN A 175 -1.96 20.75 -21.16
CA ASN A 175 -2.59 22.03 -21.53
C ASN A 175 -1.65 22.98 -22.31
N HIS A 176 -0.88 22.46 -23.28
CA HIS A 176 -0.21 23.32 -24.27
C HIS A 176 -0.74 23.03 -25.67
N ASP A 177 -1.82 23.74 -26.01
CA ASP A 177 -2.26 24.04 -27.39
C ASP A 177 -1.29 24.99 -28.12
N ASN A 178 0.03 24.82 -27.95
CA ASN A 178 1.03 25.58 -28.69
C ASN A 178 1.93 24.62 -29.45
N VAL A 179 1.73 24.59 -30.76
CA VAL A 179 2.35 23.70 -31.75
C VAL A 179 3.80 24.09 -32.08
N ASP A 180 4.57 24.67 -31.15
CA ASP A 180 5.87 25.27 -31.51
C ASP A 180 7.07 25.04 -30.57
N ASP A 181 6.98 24.17 -29.57
CA ASP A 181 8.15 23.82 -28.72
C ASP A 181 8.69 22.41 -29.01
N LEU A 182 9.27 22.24 -30.21
CA LEU A 182 9.94 21.00 -30.64
C LEU A 182 11.40 20.83 -30.14
N GLN A 183 11.89 21.61 -29.17
CA GLN A 183 13.29 21.51 -28.73
C GLN A 183 13.56 21.72 -27.23
N GLN A 184 12.64 21.32 -26.34
CA GLN A 184 13.06 21.09 -24.95
C GLN A 184 13.64 19.66 -24.85
N GLU A 185 14.97 19.59 -24.81
CA GLU A 185 15.70 18.40 -24.34
C GLU A 185 15.03 17.91 -23.06
N LYS A 186 14.37 16.74 -23.12
CA LYS A 186 13.85 16.08 -21.92
C LYS A 186 15.05 15.81 -21.02
N GLN A 187 15.23 16.65 -20.00
CA GLN A 187 16.16 16.34 -18.93
C GLN A 187 15.87 14.91 -18.45
N PRO A 188 16.89 14.07 -18.20
CA PRO A 188 16.67 12.71 -17.74
C PRO A 188 15.80 12.79 -16.49
N GLN A 189 14.55 12.35 -16.60
CA GLN A 189 13.63 12.29 -15.45
C GLN A 189 14.31 11.41 -14.42
N GLN A 190 14.74 12.02 -13.31
CA GLN A 190 15.32 11.29 -12.21
C GLN A 190 14.36 10.17 -11.80
N GLN A 191 14.89 8.97 -11.63
CA GLN A 191 14.10 7.82 -11.23
C GLN A 191 13.34 8.15 -9.92
N PRO A 192 12.03 7.85 -9.82
CA PRO A 192 11.27 8.18 -8.62
C PRO A 192 11.76 7.36 -7.42
N ILE A 193 12.53 8.01 -6.53
CA ILE A 193 13.05 7.41 -5.30
C ILE A 193 12.20 7.83 -4.10
N LEU A 194 11.54 6.85 -3.48
CA LEU A 194 10.84 7.00 -2.20
C LEU A 194 11.85 7.08 -1.06
N ARG A 195 11.87 8.22 -0.36
CA ARG A 195 12.75 8.51 0.78
C ARG A 195 12.04 8.36 2.13
N ILE A 196 10.71 8.44 2.17
CA ILE A 196 9.95 8.16 3.40
C ILE A 196 10.24 6.71 3.85
N PRO A 197 10.50 6.45 5.15
CA PRO A 197 10.91 5.13 5.61
C PRO A 197 9.96 3.98 5.27
N THR A 198 10.52 2.86 4.84
CA THR A 198 9.76 1.64 4.50
C THR A 198 10.36 0.41 5.17
N LEU A 199 9.50 -0.55 5.53
CA LEU A 199 9.88 -1.90 5.89
C LEU A 199 9.40 -2.87 4.80
N HIS A 200 10.34 -3.43 4.06
CA HIS A 200 10.08 -4.49 3.09
C HIS A 200 10.10 -5.85 3.78
N VAL A 201 9.06 -6.65 3.58
CA VAL A 201 8.99 -8.03 4.07
C VAL A 201 8.83 -8.93 2.85
N HIS A 202 9.88 -9.71 2.55
CA HIS A 202 9.94 -10.56 1.37
C HIS A 202 9.89 -12.04 1.76
N ALA A 203 8.97 -12.77 1.15
CA ALA A 203 8.93 -14.21 1.18
C ALA A 203 9.90 -14.80 0.14
N LEU A 204 10.82 -15.67 0.57
CA LEU A 204 11.93 -16.15 -0.26
C LEU A 204 11.55 -17.20 -1.32
N GLU A 205 10.43 -17.89 -1.13
CA GLU A 205 9.90 -18.90 -2.07
C GLU A 205 8.79 -18.33 -2.97
N ASP A 206 8.55 -17.03 -2.87
CA ASP A 206 7.58 -16.31 -3.69
C ASP A 206 8.10 -16.16 -5.12
N SER A 207 7.32 -16.61 -6.10
CA SER A 207 7.68 -16.50 -7.53
C SER A 207 7.86 -15.05 -7.98
N ASP A 208 7.20 -14.10 -7.31
CA ASP A 208 7.24 -12.67 -7.64
C ASP A 208 8.38 -11.93 -6.90
N LEU A 209 9.24 -12.63 -6.16
CA LEU A 209 10.39 -12.05 -5.44
C LEU A 209 11.26 -11.10 -6.28
N PRO A 210 11.56 -11.36 -7.58
CA PRO A 210 12.27 -10.39 -8.42
C PRO A 210 11.59 -9.02 -8.48
N TYR A 211 10.25 -8.97 -8.51
CA TYR A 211 9.49 -7.73 -8.51
C TYR A 211 9.44 -7.05 -7.14
N HIS A 212 9.51 -7.81 -6.05
CA HIS A 212 9.62 -7.25 -4.70
C HIS A 212 10.98 -6.56 -4.50
N ARG A 213 12.04 -7.24 -4.95
CA ARG A 213 13.40 -6.68 -4.96
C ARG A 213 13.51 -5.48 -5.89
N MET A 214 12.80 -5.48 -7.02
CA MET A 214 12.69 -4.30 -7.89
C MET A 214 12.12 -3.10 -7.14
N LEU A 215 11.00 -3.24 -6.42
CA LEU A 215 10.41 -2.12 -5.65
C LEU A 215 11.42 -1.53 -4.66
N ARG A 216 12.08 -2.39 -3.88
CA ARG A 216 13.08 -1.95 -2.90
C ARG A 216 14.28 -1.27 -3.57
N ASN A 217 14.91 -1.96 -4.52
CA ASN A 217 16.26 -1.61 -4.98
C ASN A 217 16.27 -0.47 -6.01
N GLN A 218 15.16 -0.26 -6.70
CA GLN A 218 15.08 0.71 -7.80
C GLN A 218 14.19 1.91 -7.46
N PHE A 219 13.31 1.80 -6.47
CA PHE A 219 12.30 2.84 -6.18
C PHE A 219 12.29 3.31 -4.73
N CYS A 220 13.14 2.76 -3.86
CA CYS A 220 13.25 3.19 -2.46
C CYS A 220 14.70 3.53 -2.14
N ASP A 221 14.90 4.56 -1.32
CA ASP A 221 16.22 4.95 -0.82
C ASP A 221 16.76 3.87 0.14
N GLU A 222 17.97 3.39 -0.08
CA GLU A 222 18.57 2.34 0.76
C GLU A 222 18.77 2.78 2.22
N GLN A 223 18.89 4.08 2.47
CA GLN A 223 19.10 4.62 3.82
C GLN A 223 17.82 4.54 4.66
N THR A 224 16.65 4.57 4.01
CA THR A 224 15.34 4.58 4.69
C THR A 224 14.52 3.32 4.45
N ALA A 225 14.92 2.47 3.49
CA ALA A 225 14.35 1.14 3.27
C ALA A 225 15.01 0.07 4.16
N ARG A 226 14.22 -0.59 5.00
CA ARG A 226 14.59 -1.77 5.79
C ARG A 226 14.08 -3.04 5.11
N LEU A 227 14.75 -4.17 5.32
CA LEU A 227 14.39 -5.45 4.71
C LEU A 227 14.35 -6.57 5.77
N ILE A 228 13.30 -7.39 5.68
CA ILE A 228 13.19 -8.71 6.31
C ILE A 228 12.95 -9.71 5.19
N GLU A 229 13.70 -10.81 5.21
CA GLU A 229 13.45 -11.98 4.37
C GLU A 229 13.08 -13.16 5.27
N TRP A 230 12.12 -13.97 4.83
CA TRP A 230 11.67 -15.16 5.56
C TRP A 230 11.34 -16.31 4.59
N ASN A 231 11.43 -17.54 5.08
CA ASN A 231 11.15 -18.74 4.29
C ASN A 231 9.64 -18.97 4.19
N GLY A 232 9.06 -18.52 3.09
CA GLY A 232 7.65 -18.68 2.78
C GLY A 232 7.35 -18.34 1.32
N ASP A 233 6.11 -18.63 0.93
CA ASP A 233 5.50 -18.35 -0.37
C ASP A 233 4.75 -17.00 -0.37
N HIS A 234 3.92 -16.75 -1.38
CA HIS A 234 3.17 -15.49 -1.57
C HIS A 234 2.04 -15.29 -0.54
N ARG A 235 2.40 -15.13 0.74
CA ARG A 235 1.48 -14.96 1.86
C ARG A 235 2.06 -14.07 2.98
N ILE A 236 1.24 -13.81 3.99
CA ILE A 236 1.64 -13.16 5.24
C ILE A 236 2.26 -14.20 6.20
N PRO A 237 3.35 -13.87 6.94
CA PRO A 237 3.89 -14.75 7.96
C PRO A 237 2.83 -15.19 8.98
N LEU A 238 2.86 -16.47 9.37
CA LEU A 238 1.96 -17.05 10.39
C LEU A 238 2.72 -17.71 11.53
N ALA A 239 3.93 -18.22 11.29
CA ALA A 239 4.76 -18.80 12.32
C ALA A 239 5.22 -17.71 13.30
N LEU A 240 5.10 -17.98 14.60
CA LEU A 240 5.38 -17.00 15.66
C LEU A 240 6.75 -16.33 15.51
N LYS A 241 7.78 -17.10 15.15
CA LYS A 241 9.14 -16.61 14.91
C LYS A 241 9.17 -15.48 13.87
N ASP A 242 8.54 -15.69 12.72
CA ASP A 242 8.57 -14.74 11.61
C ASP A 242 7.64 -13.55 11.87
N VAL A 243 6.47 -13.81 12.48
CA VAL A 243 5.53 -12.75 12.87
C VAL A 243 6.14 -11.83 13.93
N SER A 244 6.81 -12.37 14.94
CA SER A 244 7.47 -11.56 15.97
C SER A 244 8.64 -10.76 15.42
N LEU A 245 9.40 -11.31 14.47
CA LEU A 245 10.43 -10.55 13.77
C LEU A 245 9.82 -9.34 13.03
N VAL A 246 8.74 -9.56 12.27
CA VAL A 246 8.03 -8.48 11.56
C VAL A 246 7.47 -7.45 12.54
N ALA A 247 6.74 -7.86 13.58
CA ALA A 247 6.16 -6.96 14.57
C ALA A 247 7.23 -6.09 15.26
N ASN A 248 8.33 -6.69 15.70
CA ASN A 248 9.42 -5.97 16.34
C ASN A 248 10.03 -4.91 15.42
N ARG A 249 10.27 -5.24 14.14
CA ARG A 249 10.79 -4.27 13.16
C ARG A 249 9.81 -3.15 12.83
N ILE A 250 8.50 -3.40 12.87
CA ILE A 250 7.48 -2.35 12.73
C ILE A 250 7.57 -1.38 13.91
N VAL A 251 7.65 -1.89 15.14
CA VAL A 251 7.78 -1.06 16.36
C VAL A 251 9.09 -0.26 16.34
N GLU A 252 10.20 -0.87 15.90
CA GLU A 252 11.48 -0.15 15.73
C GLU A 252 11.38 0.97 14.69
N LEU A 253 10.75 0.73 13.54
CA LEU A 253 10.56 1.73 12.51
C LEU A 253 9.70 2.90 13.00
N ALA A 254 8.66 2.60 13.78
CA ALA A 254 7.82 3.61 14.40
C ALA A 254 8.58 4.49 15.42
N ARG A 255 9.45 3.89 16.26
CA ARG A 255 10.34 4.66 17.14
C ARG A 255 11.30 5.56 16.36
N GLN A 256 11.91 5.02 15.30
CA GLN A 256 12.82 5.78 14.42
C GLN A 256 12.13 6.98 13.75
N THR A 257 10.83 6.88 13.53
CA THR A 257 10.03 7.92 12.88
C THR A 257 9.26 8.81 13.87
N GLY A 258 9.49 8.66 15.18
CA GLY A 258 8.90 9.48 16.23
C GLY A 258 7.40 9.27 16.45
N VAL A 259 6.89 8.10 16.06
CA VAL A 259 5.46 7.74 16.19
C VAL A 259 5.12 7.24 17.60
N ILE A 260 6.07 6.56 18.27
CA ILE A 260 5.97 6.02 19.63
C ILE A 260 7.30 6.14 20.38
#